data_AF-A0ABD5PLB5-F1
#
_entry.id   AF-A0ABD5PLB5-F1
#
_cell.length_a   1.000
_cell.length_b   1.000
_cell.length_c   1.000
_cell.angle_alpha   90.00
_cell.angle_beta   90.00
_cell.angle_gamma   90.00
#
_symmetry.space_group_name_H-M   'P 1'
#
loop_
_entity.id
_entity.type
_entity.pdbx_description
1 polymer ?
#
loop_
_entity_poly.entity_id
_entity_poly.type
_entity_poly.pdbx_seq_one_letter_code
_entity_poly.pdbx_strand_id
1 'polypeptide(L)'
;MTEPATGLLRTGAPETYKRLMLACCVFAGVALGVGSALQRPLVAVGLYAVGMIAAVAIPSATSYTLFDERDDTIHRRASGFTLTLFGWLAAIVFPSLVVLSSTRYFSWGTASVTLAWTTAAVYVTYGVAIGYYRRR
;
A
#
# COMPACT_ATOMS: atom_id res chain seq x y z
N MET A 1 -2.11 48.89 -2.31
CA MET A 1 -1.48 47.89 -1.40
C MET A 1 -2.52 46.83 -1.08
N THR A 2 -2.66 45.80 -1.91
CA THR A 2 -3.59 44.68 -1.67
C THR A 2 -3.02 43.42 -2.31
N GLU A 3 -1.99 42.83 -1.70
CA GLU A 3 -1.62 41.43 -1.94
C GLU A 3 -1.14 40.81 -0.61
N PRO A 4 -2.03 40.08 0.10
CA PRO A 4 -1.55 38.99 0.94
C PRO A 4 -2.32 37.67 0.78
N ALA A 5 -3.36 37.60 -0.06
CA ALA A 5 -4.23 36.42 -0.13
C ALA A 5 -3.73 35.28 -1.06
N THR A 6 -2.85 35.59 -2.02
CA THR A 6 -2.46 34.64 -3.08
C THR A 6 -1.42 33.60 -2.63
N GLY A 7 -0.73 33.84 -1.51
CA GLY A 7 0.33 32.95 -1.00
C GLY A 7 -0.18 31.66 -0.32
N LEU A 8 -1.38 31.70 0.29
CA LEU A 8 -1.92 30.57 1.06
C LEU A 8 -2.67 29.54 0.21
N LEU A 9 -3.18 29.92 -0.97
CA LEU A 9 -3.86 29.00 -1.90
C LEU A 9 -2.88 28.24 -2.81
N ARG A 10 -1.60 28.66 -2.85
CA ARG A 10 -0.61 28.10 -3.79
C ARG A 10 0.14 26.88 -3.23
N THR A 11 0.17 26.69 -1.92
CA THR A 11 0.92 25.62 -1.25
C THR A 11 0.04 24.47 -0.74
N GLY A 12 -1.29 24.65 -0.67
CA GLY A 12 -2.21 23.65 -0.14
C GLY A 12 -2.67 22.58 -1.14
N ALA A 13 -2.71 22.89 -2.44
CA ALA A 13 -3.27 21.98 -3.44
C ALA A 13 -2.49 20.64 -3.56
N PRO A 14 -1.17 20.61 -3.84
CA PRO A 14 -0.46 19.35 -4.07
C PRO A 14 -0.39 18.44 -2.84
N GLU A 15 -0.18 18.98 -1.64
CA GLU A 15 -0.19 18.21 -0.39
C GLU A 15 -1.57 17.63 -0.06
N THR A 16 -2.64 18.38 -0.35
CA THR A 16 -4.01 17.91 -0.16
C THR A 16 -4.33 16.76 -1.13
N TYR A 17 -3.89 16.86 -2.39
CA TYR A 17 -4.04 15.77 -3.36
C TYR A 17 -3.24 14.52 -2.97
N LYS A 18 -2.01 14.65 -2.49
CA LYS A 18 -1.19 13.53 -1.99
C LYS A 18 -1.86 12.84 -0.80
N ARG A 19 -2.38 13.61 0.16
CA ARG A 19 -3.11 13.09 1.33
C ARG A 19 -4.41 12.42 0.91
N LEU A 20 -5.14 12.98 -0.05
CA LEU A 20 -6.37 12.38 -0.57
C LEU A 20 -6.09 11.05 -1.26
N MET A 21 -5.04 10.99 -2.10
CA MET A 21 -4.62 9.75 -2.74
C MET A 21 -4.24 8.69 -1.71
N LEU A 22 -3.44 9.05 -0.69
CA LEU A 22 -3.08 8.14 0.39
C LEU A 22 -4.31 7.70 1.19
N ALA A 23 -5.23 8.62 1.49
CA ALA A 23 -6.48 8.32 2.16
C ALA A 23 -7.35 7.36 1.34
N CYS A 24 -7.43 7.54 0.02
CA CYS A 24 -8.14 6.62 -0.88
C CYS A 24 -7.52 5.22 -0.87
N CYS A 25 -6.19 5.11 -0.95
CA CYS A 25 -5.50 3.81 -0.88
C CYS A 25 -5.72 3.11 0.46
N VAL A 26 -5.58 3.84 1.58
CA VAL A 26 -5.80 3.31 2.92
C VAL A 26 -7.27 2.90 3.09
N PHE A 27 -8.21 3.77 2.68
CA PHE A 27 -9.64 3.50 2.73
C PHE A 27 -10.01 2.25 1.92
N ALA A 28 -9.50 2.12 0.70
CA ALA A 28 -9.75 0.95 -0.15
C ALA A 28 -9.31 -0.33 0.55
N GLY A 29 -8.09 -0.37 1.08
CA GLY A 29 -7.56 -1.53 1.81
C GLY A 29 -8.37 -1.86 3.07
N VAL A 30 -8.69 -0.85 3.88
CA VAL A 30 -9.49 -1.03 5.10
C VAL A 30 -10.92 -1.47 4.78
N ALA A 31 -11.56 -0.88 3.78
CA ALA A 31 -12.91 -1.24 3.34
C ALA A 31 -12.97 -2.69 2.86
N LEU A 32 -11.95 -3.15 2.13
CA LEU A 32 -11.87 -4.54 1.69
C LEU A 32 -11.73 -5.50 2.89
N GLY A 33 -10.83 -5.19 3.83
CA GLY A 33 -10.59 -6.02 5.02
C GLY A 33 -11.80 -6.09 5.95
N VAL A 34 -12.36 -4.93 6.32
CA VAL A 34 -13.52 -4.82 7.22
C VAL A 34 -14.78 -5.39 6.55
N GLY A 35 -15.01 -5.09 5.27
CA GLY A 35 -16.17 -5.60 4.54
C GLY A 35 -16.13 -7.12 4.35
N SER A 36 -14.94 -7.70 4.19
CA SER A 36 -14.75 -9.16 4.17
C SER A 36 -15.04 -9.77 5.54
N ALA A 37 -14.59 -9.14 6.63
CA ALA A 37 -14.87 -9.60 8.00
C ALA A 37 -16.36 -9.55 8.35
N LEU A 38 -17.08 -8.54 7.85
CA LEU A 38 -18.53 -8.36 8.06
C LEU A 38 -19.41 -9.22 7.14
N GLN A 39 -18.84 -10.20 6.41
CA GLN A 39 -19.56 -11.08 5.48
C GLN A 39 -20.32 -10.30 4.38
N ARG A 40 -19.80 -9.14 3.97
CA ARG A 40 -20.34 -8.31 2.88
C ARG A 40 -19.32 -8.19 1.74
N PRO A 41 -18.90 -9.30 1.11
CA PRO A 41 -17.77 -9.31 0.16
C PRO A 41 -18.02 -8.43 -1.07
N LEU A 42 -19.26 -8.40 -1.60
CA LEU A 42 -19.58 -7.58 -2.77
C LEU A 42 -19.46 -6.07 -2.48
N VAL A 43 -19.88 -5.64 -1.28
CA VAL A 43 -19.76 -4.24 -0.85
C VAL A 43 -18.30 -3.88 -0.63
N ALA A 44 -17.53 -4.80 -0.02
CA ALA A 44 -16.10 -4.64 0.22
C ALA A 44 -15.32 -4.44 -1.10
N VAL A 45 -15.61 -5.27 -2.10
CA VAL A 45 -15.00 -5.19 -3.43
C VAL A 45 -15.42 -3.91 -4.15
N GLY A 46 -16.70 -3.51 -4.07
CA GLY A 46 -17.18 -2.27 -4.67
C GLY A 46 -16.47 -1.04 -4.09
N LEU A 47 -16.35 -0.94 -2.76
CA LEU A 47 -15.64 0.15 -2.10
C LEU A 47 -14.15 0.16 -2.43
N TYR A 48 -13.51 -1.01 -2.46
CA TYR A 48 -12.13 -1.15 -2.86
C TYR A 48 -11.92 -0.64 -4.30
N ALA A 49 -12.75 -1.09 -5.24
CA ALA A 49 -12.66 -0.68 -6.64
C ALA A 49 -12.82 0.84 -6.80
N VAL A 50 -13.81 1.44 -6.14
CA VAL A 50 -14.02 2.89 -6.16
C VAL A 50 -12.81 3.63 -5.59
N GLY A 51 -12.26 3.17 -4.46
CA GLY A 51 -11.06 3.79 -3.88
C GLY A 51 -9.83 3.69 -4.77
N MET A 52 -9.63 2.55 -5.45
CA MET A 52 -8.53 2.37 -6.40
C MET A 52 -8.70 3.23 -7.66
N ILE A 53 -9.92 3.31 -8.22
CA ILE A 53 -10.22 4.17 -9.37
C ILE A 53 -9.97 5.63 -8.98
N ALA A 54 -10.42 6.07 -7.81
CA ALA A 54 -10.16 7.41 -7.31
C ALA A 54 -8.66 7.68 -7.19
N ALA A 55 -7.90 6.75 -6.62
CA ALA A 55 -6.44 6.89 -6.48
C ALA A 55 -5.71 7.03 -7.82
N VAL A 56 -6.19 6.37 -8.89
CA VAL A 56 -5.64 6.48 -10.26
C VAL A 56 -6.11 7.74 -10.97
N ALA A 57 -7.37 8.14 -10.76
CA ALA A 57 -7.98 9.29 -11.42
C ALA A 57 -7.44 10.63 -10.88
N ILE A 58 -7.19 10.73 -9.58
CA ILE A 58 -6.72 11.96 -8.91
C ILE A 58 -5.43 12.54 -9.56
N PRO A 59 -4.37 11.75 -9.80
CA PRO A 59 -3.18 12.22 -10.51
C PRO A 59 -3.47 12.66 -11.95
N SER A 60 -4.30 11.92 -12.69
CA SER A 60 -4.59 12.21 -14.11
C SER A 60 -5.43 13.46 -14.32
N ALA A 61 -6.20 13.88 -13.32
CA ALA A 61 -7.04 15.08 -13.37
C ALA A 61 -6.29 16.36 -12.99
N THR A 62 -5.03 16.27 -12.55
CA THR A 62 -4.26 17.41 -12.05
C THR A 62 -3.14 17.79 -13.02
N SER A 63 -3.14 19.03 -13.51
CA SER A 63 -2.16 19.58 -14.46
C SER A 63 -0.84 20.06 -13.80
N TYR A 64 -0.65 19.81 -12.51
CA TYR A 64 0.58 20.08 -11.77
C TYR A 64 1.44 18.82 -11.63
N THR A 65 2.76 18.98 -11.75
CA THR A 65 3.75 17.93 -11.43
C THR A 65 3.68 17.61 -9.93
N LEU A 66 2.90 16.57 -9.60
CA LEU A 66 2.58 16.17 -8.22
C LEU A 66 3.73 15.45 -7.51
N PHE A 67 4.66 14.87 -8.27
CA PHE A 67 5.86 14.20 -7.77
C PHE A 67 7.08 14.92 -8.31
N ASP A 68 7.86 15.50 -7.41
CA ASP A 68 9.18 16.04 -7.69
C ASP A 68 10.25 15.01 -7.25
N GLU A 69 11.51 15.20 -7.65
CA GLU A 69 12.64 14.31 -7.31
C GLU A 69 12.73 14.07 -5.79
N ARG A 70 12.34 15.07 -4.99
CA ARG A 70 12.31 14.96 -3.53
C ARG A 70 11.29 13.94 -3.04
N ASP A 71 10.09 13.88 -3.63
CA ASP A 71 9.06 12.91 -3.24
C ASP A 71 9.49 11.49 -3.60
N ASP A 72 10.14 11.30 -4.75
CA ASP A 72 10.66 9.99 -5.17
C ASP A 72 11.69 9.44 -4.17
N THR A 73 12.55 10.30 -3.62
CA THR A 73 13.48 9.85 -2.57
C THR A 73 12.78 9.41 -1.29
N ILE A 74 11.69 10.10 -0.91
CA ILE A 74 10.89 9.75 0.27
C ILE A 74 10.13 8.44 0.01
N HIS A 75 9.49 8.29 -1.15
CA HIS A 75 8.81 7.06 -1.55
C HIS A 75 9.76 5.88 -1.60
N ARG A 76 10.95 6.04 -2.20
CA ARG A 76 11.96 5.00 -2.24
C ARG A 76 12.40 4.57 -0.83
N ARG A 77 12.63 5.53 0.06
CA ARG A 77 13.01 5.23 1.46
C ARG A 77 11.86 4.59 2.23
N ALA A 78 10.63 5.06 2.05
CA ALA A 78 9.44 4.51 2.67
C ALA A 78 9.18 3.07 2.19
N SER A 79 9.22 2.81 0.89
CA SER A 79 9.07 1.46 0.31
C SER A 79 10.17 0.51 0.80
N GLY A 80 11.43 0.97 0.86
CA GLY A 80 12.53 0.17 1.40
C GLY A 80 12.31 -0.17 2.88
N PHE A 81 11.88 0.81 3.69
CA PHE A 81 11.59 0.60 5.11
C PHE A 81 10.40 -0.35 5.31
N THR A 82 9.29 -0.17 4.59
CA THR A 82 8.10 -1.03 4.72
C THR A 82 8.41 -2.47 4.33
N LEU A 83 9.11 -2.70 3.20
CA LEU A 83 9.55 -4.03 2.81
C LEU A 83 10.51 -4.65 3.84
N THR A 84 11.40 -3.86 4.43
CA THR A 84 12.30 -4.36 5.48
C THR A 84 11.51 -4.77 6.73
N LEU A 85 10.58 -3.91 7.19
CA LEU A 85 9.76 -4.17 8.36
C LEU A 85 8.89 -5.41 8.19
N PHE A 86 8.13 -5.48 7.09
CA PHE A 86 7.30 -6.64 6.81
C PHE A 86 8.14 -7.89 6.55
N GLY A 87 9.40 -7.74 6.12
CA GLY A 87 10.31 -8.85 5.86
C GLY A 87 10.72 -9.50 7.17
N TRP A 88 11.10 -8.69 8.16
CA TRP A 88 11.36 -9.15 9.52
C TRP A 88 10.13 -9.75 10.18
N LEU A 89 8.96 -9.11 10.05
CA LEU A 89 7.72 -9.68 10.57
C LEU A 89 7.44 -11.06 9.93
N ALA A 90 7.56 -11.19 8.62
CA ALA A 90 7.39 -12.46 7.92
C ALA A 90 8.41 -13.52 8.39
N ALA A 91 9.68 -13.13 8.55
CA ALA A 91 10.76 -13.99 9.03
C ALA A 91 10.56 -14.48 10.47
N ILE A 92 9.76 -13.77 11.28
CA ILE A 92 9.39 -14.22 12.63
C ILE A 92 8.10 -15.03 12.58
N VAL A 93 7.05 -14.48 11.97
CA VAL A 93 5.69 -15.04 12.00
C VAL A 93 5.62 -16.38 11.28
N PHE A 94 6.10 -16.49 10.03
CA PHE A 94 5.93 -17.73 9.28
C PHE A 94 6.73 -18.90 9.86
N PRO A 95 8.01 -18.76 10.25
CA PRO A 95 8.71 -19.84 10.94
C PRO A 95 8.05 -20.23 12.27
N SER A 96 7.53 -19.25 13.02
CA SER A 96 6.78 -19.54 14.26
C SER A 96 5.50 -20.34 13.98
N LEU A 97 4.76 -20.01 12.91
CA LEU A 97 3.59 -20.78 12.48
C LEU A 97 3.95 -22.17 11.98
N VAL A 98 5.09 -22.35 11.31
CA VAL A 98 5.60 -23.67 10.91
C VAL A 98 5.88 -24.52 12.15
N VAL A 99 6.58 -23.98 13.15
CA VAL A 99 6.82 -24.69 14.41
C VAL A 99 5.49 -24.98 15.13
N LEU A 100 4.58 -24.01 15.19
CA LEU A 100 3.27 -24.21 15.83
C LEU A 100 2.41 -25.25 15.10
N SER A 101 2.59 -25.42 13.80
CA SER A 101 1.88 -26.43 13.00
C SER A 101 2.27 -27.88 13.32
N SER A 102 3.40 -28.09 14.01
CA SER A 102 3.74 -29.42 14.55
C SER A 102 2.97 -29.73 15.85
N THR A 103 2.21 -28.78 16.37
CA THR A 103 1.36 -28.94 17.56
C THR A 103 -0.11 -29.05 17.16
N ARG A 104 -0.99 -29.34 18.12
CA ARG A 104 -2.45 -29.35 17.87
C ARG A 104 -3.08 -27.96 17.90
N TYR A 105 -2.31 -26.90 18.20
CA TYR A 105 -2.82 -25.54 18.37
C TYR A 105 -2.99 -24.78 17.06
N PHE A 106 -2.32 -25.19 15.99
CA PHE A 106 -2.40 -24.51 14.69
C PHE A 106 -2.38 -25.52 13.55
N SER A 107 -3.24 -25.29 12.56
CA SER A 107 -3.22 -26.00 11.29
C SER A 107 -3.21 -24.99 10.14
N TRP A 108 -2.50 -25.34 9.07
CA TRP A 108 -2.47 -24.52 7.87
C TRP A 108 -3.81 -24.58 7.14
N GLY A 109 -4.65 -23.58 7.36
CA GLY A 109 -5.85 -23.35 6.57
C GLY A 109 -5.55 -22.60 5.26
N THR A 110 -6.52 -22.59 4.35
CA THR A 110 -6.42 -21.89 3.06
C THR A 110 -6.02 -20.42 3.23
N ALA A 111 -6.58 -19.72 4.22
CA ALA A 111 -6.24 -18.31 4.47
C ALA A 111 -4.75 -18.11 4.84
N SER A 112 -4.19 -18.93 5.73
CA SER A 112 -2.79 -18.83 6.15
C SER A 112 -1.83 -19.15 5.01
N VAL A 113 -2.17 -20.16 4.20
CA VAL A 113 -1.38 -20.53 3.00
C VAL A 113 -1.42 -19.40 1.97
N THR A 114 -2.61 -18.84 1.69
CA THR A 114 -2.75 -17.72 0.76
C THR A 114 -1.97 -16.50 1.22
N LEU A 115 -1.99 -16.18 2.53
CA LEU A 115 -1.19 -15.10 3.10
C LEU A 115 0.31 -15.34 2.91
N ALA A 116 0.80 -16.55 3.20
CA ALA A 116 2.21 -16.91 3.01
C ALA A 116 2.65 -16.73 1.54
N TRP A 117 1.85 -17.23 0.60
CA TRP A 117 2.14 -17.09 -0.84
C TRP A 117 2.05 -15.65 -1.33
N THR A 118 1.10 -14.88 -0.81
CA THR A 118 0.97 -13.44 -1.15
C THR A 118 2.20 -12.67 -0.66
N THR A 119 2.66 -12.94 0.56
CA THR A 119 3.89 -12.34 1.09
C THR A 119 5.10 -12.75 0.23
N ALA A 120 5.23 -14.03 -0.12
CA ALA A 120 6.29 -14.49 -1.01
C ALA A 120 6.25 -13.78 -2.37
N ALA A 121 5.06 -13.64 -2.97
CA ALA A 121 4.88 -12.96 -4.25
C ALA A 121 5.36 -11.49 -4.20
N VAL A 122 5.06 -10.76 -3.12
CA VAL A 122 5.54 -9.37 -2.94
C VAL A 122 7.07 -9.32 -2.93
N TYR A 123 7.74 -10.17 -2.14
CA TYR A 123 9.21 -10.19 -2.07
C TYR A 123 9.88 -10.66 -3.35
N VAL A 124 9.33 -11.69 -4.00
CA VAL A 124 9.82 -12.17 -5.29
C VAL A 124 9.70 -11.07 -6.34
N THR A 125 8.55 -10.39 -6.41
CA THR A 125 8.34 -9.28 -7.35
C THR A 125 9.34 -8.15 -7.11
N TYR A 126 9.55 -7.77 -5.85
CA TYR A 126 10.55 -6.76 -5.49
C TYR A 126 11.98 -7.20 -5.86
N GLY A 127 12.34 -8.45 -5.57
CA GLY A 127 13.65 -9.02 -5.92
C GLY A 127 13.90 -9.07 -7.43
N VAL A 128 12.89 -9.48 -8.20
CA VAL A 128 12.93 -9.47 -9.68
C VAL A 128 13.09 -8.04 -10.20
N ALA A 129 12.35 -7.08 -9.66
CA ALA A 129 12.47 -5.68 -10.05
C ALA A 129 13.88 -5.14 -9.79
N ILE A 130 14.46 -5.39 -8.60
CA ILE A 130 15.86 -5.03 -8.32
C ILE A 130 16.82 -5.70 -9.29
N GLY A 131 16.65 -7.01 -9.53
CA GLY A 131 17.50 -7.76 -10.45
C GLY A 131 17.46 -7.20 -11.87
N TYR A 132 16.28 -6.80 -12.34
CA TYR A 132 16.08 -6.17 -13.63
C TYR A 132 16.76 -4.80 -13.71
N TYR A 133 16.49 -3.89 -12.76
CA TYR A 133 17.07 -2.54 -12.76
C TYR A 133 18.56 -2.52 -12.46
N ARG A 134 19.14 -3.57 -11.86
CA ARG A 134 20.61 -3.70 -11.69
C ARG A 134 21.34 -4.11 -12.96
N ARG A 135 20.64 -4.73 -13.92
CA ARG A 135 21.23 -5.23 -15.18
C ARG A 135 21.05 -4.28 -16.36
N ARG A 136 20.21 -3.26 -16.21
CA ARG A 136 19.95 -2.21 -17.19
C ARG A 136 20.76 -0.97 -16.83
#